data_AF-A0A1H8B419-F1
#
_entry.id   AF-A0A1H8B419-F1
#
_cell.length_a   1.000
_cell.length_b   1.000
_cell.length_c   1.000
_cell.angle_alpha   90.00
_cell.angle_beta   90.00
_cell.angle_gamma   90.00
#
_symmetry.space_group_name_H-M   'P 1'
#
loop_
_entity.id
_entity.type
_entity.pdbx_description
1 polymer ?
#
loop_
_entity_poly.entity_id
_entity_poly.type
_entity_poly.pdbx_seq_one_letter_code
_entity_poly.pdbx_strand_id
1 'polypeptide(L)' 'MKPAVGGYDVPFVKVIKMLRSLLAGRADLSWERFIKRYVRPDLLIIDDFGLIALNATQAEDFYEVVTES' A
#
# COMPACT_ATOMS: atom_id res chain seq x y z
N MET A 1 -3.11 -0.10 15.72
CA MET A 1 -2.20 -1.01 14.99
C MET A 1 -1.96 -2.19 15.91
N LYS A 2 -2.25 -3.43 15.49
CA LYS A 2 -1.95 -4.60 16.34
C LYS A 2 -0.44 -4.84 16.27
N PRO A 3 0.28 -4.99 17.39
CA PRO A 3 1.69 -5.36 17.34
C PRO A 3 1.80 -6.77 16.75
N ALA A 4 2.65 -6.95 15.73
CA ALA A 4 3.04 -8.28 15.32
C ALA A 4 3.93 -8.88 16.41
N VAL A 5 3.84 -10.19 16.59
CA VAL A 5 4.66 -10.94 17.54
C VAL A 5 6.15 -10.65 17.25
N GLY A 6 6.90 -10.13 18.22
CA GLY A 6 8.33 -9.83 18.07
C GLY A 6 8.72 -8.35 17.92
N GLY A 7 7.76 -7.41 17.88
CA GLY A 7 8.07 -5.96 17.85
C GLY A 7 8.24 -5.35 16.47
N TYR A 8 8.05 -6.14 15.41
CA TYR A 8 8.06 -5.67 14.02
C TYR A 8 6.70 -5.07 13.61
N ASP A 9 6.72 -4.09 12.70
CA ASP A 9 5.52 -3.54 12.05
C ASP A 9 5.20 -4.33 10.78
N VAL A 10 4.16 -5.16 10.84
CA VAL A 10 3.75 -6.07 9.76
C VAL A 10 2.28 -5.85 9.39
N PRO A 11 1.93 -4.75 8.69
CA PRO A 11 0.56 -4.49 8.28
C PRO A 11 0.09 -5.47 7.20
N PHE A 12 -1.15 -5.91 7.37
CA PHE A 12 -1.90 -6.69 6.38
C PHE A 12 -2.96 -5.79 5.74
N VAL A 13 -2.98 -5.71 4.41
CA VAL A 13 -3.92 -4.86 3.67
C VAL A 13 -4.44 -5.57 2.42
N LYS A 14 -5.72 -5.40 2.11
CA LYS A 14 -6.28 -5.80 0.79
C LYS A 14 -5.80 -4.83 -0.28
N VAL A 15 -5.35 -5.32 -1.43
CA VAL A 15 -4.82 -4.49 -2.54
C VAL A 15 -5.76 -3.33 -2.89
N ILE A 16 -7.07 -3.58 -2.94
CA ILE A 16 -8.07 -2.56 -3.30
C ILE A 16 -8.15 -1.41 -2.28
N LYS A 17 -7.87 -1.69 -1.00
CA LYS A 17 -7.86 -0.66 0.05
C LYS A 17 -6.61 0.20 -0.07
N MET A 18 -5.46 -0.42 -0.33
CA MET A 18 -4.20 0.29 -0.57
C MET A 18 -4.32 1.24 -1.76
N LEU A 19 -4.73 0.72 -2.93
CA LEU A 19 -4.88 1.50 -4.15
C LEU A 19 -5.90 2.64 -4.02
N ARG A 20 -6.98 2.46 -3.26
CA ARG A 20 -7.96 3.54 -2.99
C ARG A 20 -7.38 4.66 -2.12
N SER A 21 -6.58 4.32 -1.11
CA SER A 21 -5.91 5.32 -0.27
C SER A 21 -4.88 6.12 -1.07
N LEU A 22 -4.10 5.43 -1.89
CA LEU A 22 -3.16 6.02 -2.83
C LEU A 22 -3.89 6.98 -3.81
N LEU A 23 -4.94 6.51 -4.48
CA LEU A 23 -5.73 7.35 -5.38
C LEU A 23 -6.31 8.60 -4.70
N ALA A 24 -6.84 8.46 -3.47
CA ALA A 24 -7.33 9.60 -2.70
C ALA A 24 -6.22 10.63 -2.42
N GLY A 25 -5.01 10.14 -2.08
CA GLY A 25 -3.82 10.95 -1.89
C GLY A 25 -3.41 11.79 -3.11
N ARG A 26 -3.62 11.26 -4.32
CA ARG A 26 -3.37 12.00 -5.56
C ARG A 26 -4.38 13.15 -5.76
N ALA A 27 -5.60 12.99 -5.27
CA ALA A 27 -6.66 13.99 -5.39
C ALA A 27 -6.56 15.14 -4.36
N ASP A 28 -5.96 14.88 -3.19
CA ASP A 28 -5.92 15.83 -2.07
C ASP A 28 -4.50 16.25 -1.64
N LEU A 29 -3.49 15.97 -2.48
CA LEU A 29 -2.06 16.24 -2.24
C LEU A 29 -1.47 15.52 -1.01
N SER A 30 -2.15 14.52 -0.46
CA SER A 30 -1.66 13.71 0.67
C SER A 30 -0.99 12.40 0.25
N TRP A 31 -0.67 12.24 -1.04
CA TRP A 31 0.02 11.07 -1.60
C TRP A 31 1.20 10.60 -0.75
N GLU A 32 2.14 11.51 -0.45
CA GLU A 32 3.33 11.19 0.34
C GLU A 32 3.02 10.56 1.70
N ARG A 33 1.93 11.00 2.33
CA ARG A 33 1.50 10.48 3.62
C ARG A 33 0.99 9.05 3.49
N PHE A 34 0.26 8.76 2.42
CA PHE A 34 -0.27 7.42 2.17
C PHE A 34 0.83 6.45 1.74
N ILE A 35 1.72 6.82 0.81
CA ILE A 35 2.78 5.91 0.37
C ILE A 35 3.73 5.54 1.52
N LYS A 36 4.07 6.50 2.40
CA LYS A 36 4.88 6.24 3.61
C LYS A 36 4.28 5.18 4.54
N ARG A 37 2.96 4.94 4.49
CA ARG A 37 2.30 3.88 5.28
C ARG A 37 2.57 2.48 4.73
N TYR A 38 2.89 2.37 3.45
CA TYR A 38 3.07 1.10 2.75
C TYR A 38 4.55 0.74 2.58
N VAL A 39 5.45 1.73 2.54
CA VAL A 39 6.90 1.51 2.32
C VAL A 39 7.74 1.49 3.60
N ARG A 40 7.25 2.05 4.71
CA ARG A 40 7.99 2.06 6.00
C ARG A 40 7.94 0.78 6.85
N PRO A 41 6.88 -0.05 6.80
CA PRO A 41 6.82 -1.22 7.66
C PRO A 41 7.95 -2.21 7.39
N ASP A 42 8.29 -3.04 8.37
CA ASP A 42 9.31 -4.10 8.21
C ASP A 42 8.87 -5.17 7.19
N LEU A 43 7.56 -5.38 7.04
CA LEU A 43 6.97 -6.27 6.05
C LEU A 43 5.53 -5.82 5.73
N LEU A 44 5.24 -5.48 4.47
CA LEU A 44 3.88 -5.24 4.01
C LEU A 44 3.27 -6.50 3.39
N ILE A 45 2.17 -6.99 3.96
CA ILE A 45 1.40 -8.11 3.36
C ILE A 45 0.22 -7.54 2.58
N ILE A 46 0.20 -7.80 1.27
CA ILE A 46 -0.87 -7.40 0.37
C ILE A 46 -1.69 -8.63 -0.02
N ASP A 47 -2.97 -8.62 0.36
CA ASP A 47 -3.94 -9.68 0.05
C ASP A 47 -4.80 -9.32 -1.17
N ASP A 48 -5.44 -10.33 -1.77
CA ASP A 48 -6.32 -10.22 -2.95
C ASP A 48 -5.63 -9.65 -4.23
N PHE A 49 -4.30 -9.66 -4.30
CA PHE A 49 -3.58 -9.21 -5.49
C PHE A 49 -3.86 -10.12 -6.70
N GLY A 50 -4.13 -9.53 -7.86
CA GLY A 50 -4.37 -10.27 -9.10
C GLY A 50 -5.78 -10.85 -9.28
N LEU A 51 -6.71 -10.61 -8.35
CA LEU A 51 -8.12 -11.03 -8.53
C LEU A 51 -8.86 -10.26 -9.64
N ILE A 52 -8.41 -9.03 -9.94
CA ILE A 52 -8.93 -8.17 -11.01
C ILE A 52 -7.73 -7.48 -11.67
N ALA A 53 -7.81 -7.25 -12.98
CA ALA A 53 -6.79 -6.47 -13.70
C ALA A 53 -6.68 -5.04 -13.14
N LEU A 54 -5.45 -4.61 -12.89
CA LEU A 54 -5.16 -3.23 -12.52
C LEU A 54 -5.27 -2.33 -13.75
N ASN A 55 -5.80 -1.12 -13.57
CA ASN A 55 -5.64 -0.07 -14.58
C ASN A 55 -4.23 0.53 -14.52
N ALA A 56 -3.87 1.39 -15.49
CA ALA A 56 -2.53 1.97 -15.59
C ALA A 56 -2.09 2.69 -14.30
N THR A 57 -2.92 3.58 -13.75
CA THR A 57 -2.63 4.30 -12.50
C THR A 57 -2.46 3.35 -11.32
N GLN A 58 -3.29 2.32 -11.21
CA GLN A 58 -3.18 1.33 -10.14
C GLN A 58 -1.91 0.48 -10.26
N ALA A 59 -1.50 0.16 -11.50
CA ALA A 59 -0.26 -0.55 -11.76
C ALA A 59 0.96 0.31 -11.42
N GLU A 60 0.95 1.59 -11.77
CA GLU A 60 1.97 2.57 -11.37
C GLU A 60 2.02 2.71 -9.84
N ASP A 61 0.89 2.91 -9.17
CA ASP A 61 0.79 3.02 -7.72
C ASP A 61 1.33 1.77 -7.02
N PHE A 62 0.99 0.58 -7.53
CA PHE A 62 1.52 -0.69 -7.01
C PHE A 62 3.03 -0.80 -7.24
N TYR A 63 3.50 -0.45 -8.44
CA TYR A 63 4.92 -0.46 -8.77
C TYR A 63 5.72 0.47 -7.85
N GLU A 64 5.23 1.69 -7.60
CA GLU A 64 5.85 2.67 -6.71
C GLU A 64 5.98 2.11 -5.29
N VAL A 65 4.94 1.46 -4.75
CA VAL A 65 5.03 0.78 -3.45
C VAL A 65 6.13 -0.29 -3.46
N VAL A 66 6.20 -1.14 -4.49
CA VAL A 66 7.19 -2.22 -4.57
C VAL A 66 8.62 -1.69 -4.70
N THR A 67 8.85 -0.62 -5.46
CA THR A 67 10.20 -0.09 -5.67
C THR A 67 10.73 0.77 -4.52
N GLU A 68 9.84 1.38 -3.75
CA GLU A 68 10.18 2.25 -2.61
C GLU A 68 10.17 1.51 -1.26
N SER A 69 9.73 0.24 -1.23
CA SER A 69 9.75 -0.62 -0.04
C SER A 69 11.14 -1.12 0.33
#